data_AF-A0A519VPU1-F1
#
_entry.id   AF-A0A519VPU1-F1
#
_cell.length_a   1.000
_cell.length_b   1.000
_cell.length_c   1.000
_cell.angle_alpha   90.00
_cell.angle_beta   90.00
_cell.angle_gamma   90.00
#
_symmetry.space_group_name_H-M   'P 1'
#
loop_
_entity.id
_entity.type
_entity.pdbx_description
1 polymer ?
#
loop_
_entity_poly.entity_id
_entity_poly.type
_entity_poly.pdbx_seq_one_letter_code
_entity_poly.pdbx_strand_id
1 'polypeptide(L)'
;PQQFTAKYQLPFPLLSDADGQLRKKYALPRPALGLLPGRITYVLGGEGRGRYVFSSRNEATSHVLNAQEHPARPALAGGAAGARPGHPAQTART
;
A
#
# COMPACT_ATOMS: atom_id res chain seq x y z
N PRO A 1 20.44 1.55 -2.90
CA PRO A 1 19.45 2.53 -2.38
C PRO A 1 20.09 3.86 -1.95
N GLN A 2 21.19 3.83 -1.18
CA GLN A 2 21.81 5.02 -0.57
C GLN A 2 22.19 6.13 -1.57
N GLN A 3 22.87 5.79 -2.68
CA GLN A 3 23.23 6.74 -3.73
C GLN A 3 22.01 7.37 -4.41
N PHE A 4 20.93 6.61 -4.61
CA PHE A 4 19.69 7.11 -5.22
C PHE A 4 18.95 8.06 -4.25
N THR A 5 18.84 7.69 -2.97
CA THR A 5 18.27 8.55 -1.93
C THR A 5 19.01 9.88 -1.84
N ALA A 6 20.35 9.86 -1.85
CA ALA A 6 21.17 11.07 -1.80
C ALA A 6 21.00 11.93 -3.06
N LYS A 7 21.01 11.31 -4.25
CA LYS A 7 20.87 12.02 -5.53
C LYS A 7 19.53 12.74 -5.68
N TYR A 8 18.43 12.13 -5.21
CA TYR A 8 17.08 12.66 -5.36
C TYR A 8 16.50 13.27 -4.07
N GLN A 9 17.30 13.37 -3.01
CA GLN A 9 16.92 13.99 -1.73
C GLN A 9 15.56 13.51 -1.20
N LEU A 10 15.33 12.20 -1.23
CA LEU A 10 14.03 11.64 -0.87
C LEU A 10 13.72 11.86 0.62
N PRO A 11 12.51 12.34 0.98
CA PRO A 11 12.13 12.61 2.37
C PRO A 11 11.78 11.33 3.15
N PHE A 12 12.03 10.16 2.59
CA PHE A 12 11.71 8.86 3.19
C PHE A 12 12.83 7.85 2.95
N PRO A 13 13.01 6.87 3.86
CA PRO A 13 13.99 5.82 3.69
C PRO A 13 13.61 4.90 2.53
N LEU A 14 14.61 4.44 1.79
CA LEU A 14 14.45 3.38 0.81
C LEU A 14 14.88 2.04 1.39
N LEU A 15 14.01 1.04 1.25
CA LEU A 15 14.30 -0.32 1.62
C LEU A 15 14.62 -1.18 0.40
N SER A 16 15.61 -2.06 0.54
CA SER A 16 15.91 -3.09 -0.46
C SER A 16 15.49 -4.46 0.07
N ASP A 17 14.42 -5.04 -0.48
CA ASP A 17 13.91 -6.38 -0.13
C ASP A 17 14.35 -7.41 -1.19
N ALA A 18 15.66 -7.68 -1.24
CA ALA A 18 16.26 -8.52 -2.30
C ALA A 18 15.68 -9.95 -2.32
N ASP A 19 15.53 -10.56 -1.13
CA ASP A 19 15.00 -11.92 -0.98
C ASP A 19 13.46 -11.97 -0.95
N GLY A 20 12.80 -10.81 -0.98
CA GLY A 20 11.35 -10.71 -0.92
C GLY A 20 10.77 -11.17 0.42
N GLN A 21 11.56 -11.21 1.49
CA GLN A 21 11.13 -11.67 2.80
C GLN A 21 10.14 -10.69 3.43
N LEU A 22 10.35 -9.38 3.24
CA LEU A 22 9.45 -8.38 3.80
C LEU A 22 8.06 -8.49 3.17
N ARG A 23 8.01 -8.55 1.83
CA ARG A 23 6.75 -8.75 1.10
C ARG A 23 5.97 -9.97 1.60
N LYS A 24 6.68 -11.10 1.82
CA LYS A 24 6.08 -12.33 2.36
C LYS A 24 5.56 -12.13 3.79
N LYS A 25 6.34 -11.49 4.66
CA LYS A 25 5.99 -11.23 6.07
C LYS A 25 4.69 -10.42 6.21
N TYR A 26 4.50 -9.42 5.34
CA TYR A 26 3.28 -8.60 5.33
C TYR A 26 2.14 -9.18 4.48
N ALA A 27 2.26 -10.44 4.05
CA ALA A 27 1.28 -11.15 3.23
C ALA A 27 0.85 -10.35 1.97
N LEU A 28 1.77 -9.58 1.39
CA LEU A 28 1.46 -8.74 0.25
C LEU A 28 1.34 -9.61 -1.02
N PRO A 29 0.23 -9.49 -1.76
CA PRO A 29 -0.02 -10.35 -2.91
C PRO A 29 1.07 -10.15 -3.97
N ARG A 30 1.56 -11.23 -4.55
CA ARG A 30 2.35 -11.15 -5.78
C ARG A 30 1.38 -11.06 -6.96
N PRO A 31 1.59 -10.17 -7.94
CA PRO A 31 0.88 -10.29 -9.20
C PRO A 31 1.14 -11.65 -9.82
N ALA A 32 0.12 -12.17 -10.50
CA ALA A 32 0.09 -13.53 -11.01
C ALA A 32 1.39 -13.96 -11.71
N LEU A 33 1.96 -15.07 -11.22
CA LEU A 33 2.89 -15.97 -11.89
C LEU A 33 3.97 -15.32 -12.78
N GLY A 34 4.70 -14.32 -12.28
CA GLY A 34 5.92 -13.80 -12.94
C GLY A 34 5.71 -13.06 -14.26
N LEU A 35 4.47 -12.84 -14.70
CA LEU A 35 4.14 -12.31 -16.04
C LEU A 35 3.99 -10.79 -16.08
N LEU A 36 3.89 -10.10 -14.94
CA LEU A 36 3.81 -8.64 -14.90
C LEU A 36 4.90 -8.05 -14.00
N PRO A 37 6.02 -7.57 -14.58
CA PRO A 37 6.95 -6.69 -13.89
C PRO A 37 6.34 -5.29 -13.83
N GLY A 38 5.26 -5.17 -13.07
CA GLY A 38 4.60 -3.90 -12.83
C GLY A 38 5.09 -3.32 -11.51
N ARG A 39 5.31 -2.01 -11.49
CA ARG A 39 5.42 -1.26 -10.23
C ARG A 39 4.10 -1.42 -9.47
N ILE A 40 4.18 -1.62 -8.16
CA ILE A 40 3.01 -1.79 -7.29
C ILE A 40 3.19 -0.90 -6.07
N THR A 41 2.11 -0.23 -5.68
CA THR A 41 2.03 0.52 -4.41
C THR A 41 1.08 -0.19 -3.49
N TYR A 42 1.52 -0.42 -2.26
CA TYR A 42 0.70 -0.93 -1.17
C TYR A 42 0.50 0.16 -0.14
N VAL A 43 -0.74 0.33 0.32
CA VAL A 43 -1.03 1.09 1.53
C VAL A 43 -1.28 0.10 2.66
N LEU A 44 -0.46 0.17 3.70
CA LEU A 44 -0.59 -0.67 4.89
C LEU A 44 -1.34 0.09 5.99
N GLY A 45 -2.30 -0.55 6.64
CA GLY A 45 -2.90 -0.02 7.87
C GLY A 45 -1.98 -0.21 9.09
N GLY A 46 -2.29 0.45 10.20
CA GLY A 46 -1.47 0.36 11.43
C GLY A 46 -1.41 -1.03 12.07
N GLU A 47 -2.27 -1.96 11.67
CA GLU A 47 -2.20 -3.38 12.06
C GLU A 47 -1.17 -4.20 11.24
N GLY A 48 -0.45 -3.56 10.32
CA GLY A 48 0.51 -4.25 9.45
C GLY A 48 -0.16 -5.09 8.36
N ARG A 49 -1.38 -4.74 7.94
CA ARG A 49 -2.11 -5.41 6.86
C ARG A 49 -2.32 -4.48 5.68
N GLY A 50 -2.28 -5.02 4.46
CA GLY A 50 -2.60 -4.28 3.24
C GLY A 50 -4.06 -3.83 3.22
N ARG A 51 -4.28 -2.52 3.15
CA ARG A 51 -5.61 -1.90 3.01
C ARG A 51 -5.95 -1.66 1.53
N TYR A 52 -4.95 -1.30 0.75
CA TYR A 52 -5.13 -0.92 -0.65
C TYR A 52 -3.90 -1.32 -1.48
N VAL A 53 -4.13 -1.72 -2.72
CA VAL A 53 -3.11 -2.16 -3.68
C VAL A 53 -3.40 -1.50 -5.02
N PHE A 54 -2.38 -0.85 -5.59
CA PHE A 54 -2.44 -0.30 -6.94
C PHE A 54 -1.25 -0.78 -7.76
N SER A 55 -1.52 -1.30 -8.96
CA SER A 55 -0.49 -1.78 -9.89
C SER A 55 -0.66 -1.14 -11.26
N SER A 56 0.34 -0.41 -11.72
CA SER A 56 0.44 0.10 -13.10
C SER A 56 1.92 0.17 -13.49
N ARG A 57 2.25 -0.19 -14.72
CA ARG A 57 3.64 -0.17 -15.21
C ARG A 57 4.02 1.21 -15.74
N ASN A 58 3.09 1.88 -16.42
CA ASN A 58 3.36 3.09 -17.19
C ASN A 58 3.00 4.37 -16.44
N GLU A 59 2.12 4.30 -15.44
CA GLU A 59 1.58 5.51 -14.79
C GLU A 59 2.26 5.80 -13.45
N ALA A 60 3.45 6.41 -13.49
CA ALA A 60 4.22 6.70 -12.29
C ALA A 60 3.47 7.60 -11.30
N THR A 61 2.85 8.66 -11.79
CA THR A 61 2.12 9.65 -10.98
C THR A 61 0.88 9.03 -10.32
N SER A 62 0.19 8.10 -11.01
CA SER A 62 -0.98 7.42 -10.45
C SER A 62 -0.65 6.65 -9.18
N HIS A 63 0.57 6.15 -9.00
CA HIS A 63 0.98 5.51 -7.73
C HIS A 63 0.94 6.46 -6.53
N VAL A 64 1.32 7.72 -6.74
CA VAL A 64 1.33 8.73 -5.68
C VAL A 64 -0.10 9.16 -5.37
N LEU A 65 -0.89 9.46 -6.40
CA LEU A 65 -2.28 9.86 -6.26
C LEU A 65 -3.10 8.78 -5.54
N ASN A 66 -3.03 7.53 -6.00
CA ASN A 66 -3.79 6.44 -5.38
C ASN A 66 -3.38 6.20 -3.92
N ALA A 67 -2.12 6.41 -3.55
CA ALA A 67 -1.68 6.31 -2.16
C ALA A 67 -2.19 7.47 -1.28
N GLN A 68 -2.28 8.68 -1.83
CA GLN A 68 -2.80 9.85 -1.14
C GLN A 68 -4.32 9.79 -0.95
N GLU A 69 -5.05 9.30 -1.97
CA GLU A 69 -6.50 9.09 -1.92
C GLU A 69 -6.91 8.01 -0.91
N HIS A 70 -6.04 7.02 -0.69
CA HIS A 70 -6.30 5.90 0.23
C HIS A 70 -5.33 5.93 1.41
N PRO A 71 -5.31 6.99 2.26
CA PRO A 71 -4.33 7.09 3.31
C PRO A 71 -4.54 5.98 4.34
N ALA A 72 -3.44 5.49 4.89
CA ALA A 72 -3.51 4.63 6.04
C ALA A 72 -4.04 5.45 7.22
N ARG A 73 -5.32 5.27 7.59
CA ARG A 73 -5.84 5.86 8.83
C ARG A 73 -4.88 5.46 9.96
N PRO A 74 -4.30 6.41 10.72
CA PRO A 74 -3.36 6.10 11.77
C PRO A 74 -4.02 5.11 12.74
N ALA A 75 -3.27 4.11 13.21
CA ALA A 75 -3.74 3.31 14.33
C ALA A 75 -4.05 4.30 15.45
N LEU A 76 -5.33 4.37 15.83
CA LEU A 76 -5.77 5.17 16.96
C LEU A 76 -4.91 4.72 18.15
N ALA A 77 -4.06 5.62 18.65
CA ALA A 77 -3.56 5.50 20.00
C ALA A 77 -4.81 5.38 20.90
N GLY A 78 -4.83 4.35 21.75
CA GLY A 78 -6.07 3.75 22.24
C GLY A 78 -7.07 4.72 22.87
N GLY A 79 -8.35 4.41 22.73
CA GLY A 79 -9.41 5.06 23.51
C GLY A 79 -10.76 5.14 22.81
N ALA A 80 -11.72 4.46 23.44
CA ALA A 80 -13.17 4.69 23.39
C ALA A 80 -13.97 4.29 22.14
N ALA A 81 -14.89 3.37 22.42
CA ALA A 81 -16.07 3.05 21.63
C ALA A 81 -16.88 4.31 21.26
N GLY A 82 -17.38 4.34 20.03
CA GLY A 82 -18.27 5.38 19.55
C GLY A 82 -18.83 5.02 18.17
N ALA A 83 -20.05 4.48 18.19
CA ALA A 83 -21.01 4.26 17.11
C ALA A 83 -20.59 4.59 15.65
N ARG A 84 -20.66 3.58 14.78
CA ARG A 84 -20.69 3.77 13.32
C ARG A 84 -22.15 3.98 12.87
N PRO A 85 -22.51 5.05 12.14
CA PRO A 85 -23.73 5.05 11.34
C PRO A 85 -23.51 4.21 10.08
N GLY A 86 -24.51 3.41 9.73
CA GLY A 86 -24.48 2.48 8.61
C GLY A 86 -24.44 3.18 7.25
N HIS A 87 -23.78 2.53 6.29
CA HIS A 87 -24.02 2.73 4.87
C HIS A 87 -24.23 1.38 4.18
N PRO A 88 -25.16 1.31 3.22
CA PRO A 88 -25.72 0.05 2.74
C PRO A 88 -24.74 -0.75 1.89
N ALA A 89 -24.81 -2.07 2.04
CA ALA A 89 -24.17 -3.04 1.17
C ALA A 89 -24.69 -2.87 -0.26
N GLN A 90 -23.79 -2.58 -1.20
CA GLN A 90 -24.11 -2.71 -2.63
C GLN A 90 -24.06 -4.20 -2.98
N THR A 91 -25.24 -4.81 -3.05
CA THR A 91 -25.46 -6.14 -3.63
C THR A 91 -25.11 -6.12 -5.10
N ALA A 92 -24.17 -7.00 -5.50
CA ALA A 92 -23.96 -7.38 -6.89
C ALA A 92 -25.27 -7.93 -7.46
N ARG A 93 -25.71 -7.38 -8.60
CA ARG A 93 -26.76 -7.98 -9.43
C ARG A 93 -26.11 -8.96 -10.41
N THR A 94 -26.75 -10.12 -10.49
CA THR A 94 -26.66 -11.16 -11.53
C THR A 94 -26.83 -10.63 -12.93
#